data_AF-A0A935ZR00-F1
#
_entry.id   AF-A0A935ZR00-F1
#
_cell.length_a   1.000
_cell.length_b   1.000
_cell.length_c   1.000
_cell.angle_alpha   90.00
_cell.angle_beta   90.00
_cell.angle_gamma   90.00
#
_symmetry.space_group_name_H-M   'P 1'
#
loop_
_entity.id
_entity.type
_entity.pdbx_description
1 polymer ?
#
loop_
_entity_poly.entity_id
_entity_poly.type
_entity_poly.pdbx_seq_one_letter_code
_entity_poly.pdbx_strand_id
1 'polypeptide(L)'
;MRRLAQQLVLIACAVTSTSAVAGGHDWHRSIEPTRCDTSSTIEYPAAQRWVTHRFVPGETLAQLAARYGLRESDLRIHNGIRSGVDRLATGKRIKVKARRIPPPRRELEYVVGEGDTWQSIARAHGVDAKQLQAHHWPWRDKMTPGTHLRLWVDPIVHDWIVGARDDDPVPRGGFGIGAPDTGTLVHGVAIPAGEGYELRFPGASYGTSHAVAELTKALASWHAHTTYEGVLQLGTMSREHGGAIGDHRSHRTGRDIDISLPRRVDVPAWMPLTPHRVDWLALWDLVGALAEVDATVVYLDYALQKPFYRAMKARGVDEAELRRRLQYPRGHAANLGLVRHAKGHDEHIHVRFGCGPCETECIELGAWASG
;
A
#
# COMPACT_ATOMS: atom_id res chain seq x y z
N MET A 1 5.79 22.23 -61.11
CA MET A 1 5.09 22.68 -59.89
C MET A 1 4.18 21.55 -59.41
N ARG A 2 4.75 20.64 -58.61
CA ARG A 2 4.07 19.41 -58.13
C ARG A 2 3.72 19.60 -56.66
N ARG A 3 2.43 19.54 -56.33
CA ARG A 3 1.93 19.48 -54.95
C ARG A 3 2.03 18.03 -54.48
N LEU A 4 2.78 17.78 -53.42
CA LEU A 4 2.81 16.50 -52.70
C LEU A 4 1.95 16.65 -51.45
N ALA A 5 0.86 15.89 -51.39
CA ALA A 5 0.01 15.75 -50.21
C ALA A 5 0.67 14.75 -49.25
N GLN A 6 0.89 15.16 -48.01
CA GLN A 6 1.26 14.26 -46.91
C GLN A 6 -0.03 13.68 -46.30
N GLN A 7 -0.21 12.37 -46.42
CA GLN A 7 -1.22 11.61 -45.69
C GLN A 7 -0.69 11.32 -44.28
N LEU A 8 -1.32 11.94 -43.29
CA LEU A 8 -1.17 11.61 -41.88
C LEU A 8 -2.04 10.38 -41.58
N VAL A 9 -1.44 9.25 -41.24
CA VAL A 9 -2.17 8.06 -40.76
C VAL A 9 -2.39 8.24 -39.25
N LEU A 10 -3.60 8.66 -38.88
CA LEU A 10 -4.10 8.61 -37.50
C LEU A 10 -4.58 7.20 -37.20
N ILE A 11 -3.81 6.44 -36.42
CA ILE A 11 -4.26 5.18 -35.82
C ILE A 11 -5.13 5.54 -34.61
N ALA A 12 -6.45 5.49 -34.79
CA ALA A 12 -7.42 5.57 -33.70
C ALA A 12 -7.54 4.19 -33.05
N CYS A 13 -6.92 4.00 -31.88
CA CYS A 13 -7.27 2.89 -31.00
C CYS A 13 -8.60 3.20 -30.32
N ALA A 14 -9.66 2.56 -30.81
CA ALA A 14 -10.97 2.56 -30.16
C ALA A 14 -10.91 1.75 -28.87
N VAL A 15 -10.90 2.42 -27.72
CA VAL A 15 -11.17 1.80 -26.42
C VAL A 15 -12.68 1.64 -26.31
N THR A 16 -13.16 0.41 -26.47
CA THR A 16 -14.56 0.04 -26.22
C THR A 16 -14.89 0.24 -24.74
N SER A 17 -15.80 1.16 -24.48
CA SER A 17 -16.36 1.46 -23.17
C SER A 17 -17.07 0.24 -22.56
N THR A 18 -16.61 -0.19 -21.39
CA THR A 18 -17.43 -0.95 -20.45
C THR A 18 -18.01 0.01 -19.41
N SER A 19 -19.34 0.09 -19.46
CA SER A 19 -20.31 0.78 -18.62
C SER A 19 -19.82 1.27 -17.26
N ALA A 20 -19.83 2.59 -17.10
CA ALA A 20 -19.83 3.27 -15.82
C ALA A 20 -21.11 2.91 -15.04
N VAL A 21 -20.94 2.27 -13.88
CA VAL A 21 -21.98 2.26 -12.85
C VAL A 21 -21.91 3.61 -12.13
N ALA A 22 -22.87 4.47 -12.42
CA ALA A 22 -23.13 5.68 -11.67
C ALA A 22 -23.83 5.33 -10.35
N GLY A 23 -23.25 5.77 -9.22
CA GLY A 23 -23.90 5.78 -7.90
C GLY A 23 -23.21 4.96 -6.83
N GLY A 24 -22.26 5.56 -6.10
CA GLY A 24 -21.68 4.97 -4.89
C GLY A 24 -20.50 5.78 -4.37
N HIS A 25 -20.61 6.27 -3.14
CA HIS A 25 -19.60 7.06 -2.41
C HIS A 25 -18.37 6.25 -1.97
N ASP A 26 -17.98 5.24 -2.74
CA ASP A 26 -17.09 4.21 -2.25
C ASP A 26 -15.68 4.33 -2.83
N TRP A 27 -14.81 5.07 -2.14
CA TRP A 27 -13.37 5.07 -2.40
C TRP A 27 -12.68 3.76 -1.96
N HIS A 28 -13.46 2.70 -1.70
CA HIS A 28 -12.94 1.33 -1.62
C HIS A 28 -12.75 0.80 -3.04
N ARG A 29 -11.64 1.16 -3.70
CA ARG A 29 -11.19 0.41 -4.88
C ARG A 29 -10.99 -1.04 -4.43
N SER A 30 -11.80 -1.94 -4.96
CA SER A 30 -11.66 -3.37 -4.73
C SER A 30 -10.27 -3.79 -5.19
N ILE A 31 -9.54 -4.56 -4.37
CA ILE A 31 -8.32 -5.24 -4.76
C ILE A 31 -8.67 -6.07 -6.01
N GLU A 32 -8.34 -5.59 -7.21
CA GLU A 32 -8.52 -6.32 -8.45
C GLU A 32 -7.45 -7.42 -8.48
N PRO A 33 -7.80 -8.70 -8.22
CA PRO A 33 -6.79 -9.75 -8.04
C PRO A 33 -6.03 -10.03 -9.34
N THR A 34 -6.63 -9.70 -10.48
CA THR A 34 -6.05 -9.78 -11.83
C THR A 34 -4.83 -8.88 -12.02
N ARG A 35 -4.60 -7.90 -11.12
CA ARG A 35 -3.38 -7.08 -11.13
C ARG A 35 -2.17 -7.78 -10.54
N CYS A 36 -2.34 -8.91 -9.84
CA CYS A 36 -1.20 -9.72 -9.42
C CYS A 36 -0.78 -10.64 -10.57
N ASP A 37 0.29 -10.29 -11.27
CA ASP A 37 0.90 -11.14 -12.31
C ASP A 37 1.74 -12.24 -11.65
N THR A 38 1.05 -13.32 -11.25
CA THR A 38 1.60 -14.50 -10.59
C THR A 38 1.06 -15.76 -11.26
N SER A 39 1.84 -16.84 -11.29
CA SER A 39 1.37 -18.15 -11.76
C SER A 39 0.38 -18.83 -10.80
N SER A 40 0.26 -18.31 -9.59
CA SER A 40 -0.57 -18.88 -8.53
C SER A 40 -1.91 -18.13 -8.40
N THR A 41 -3.03 -18.83 -8.22
CA THR A 41 -4.36 -18.18 -8.17
C THR A 41 -4.98 -18.21 -6.78
N ILE A 42 -5.63 -17.12 -6.38
CA ILE A 42 -6.48 -17.06 -5.18
C ILE A 42 -7.91 -17.42 -5.58
N GLU A 43 -8.51 -18.41 -4.92
CA GLU A 43 -9.94 -18.72 -5.10
C GLU A 43 -10.80 -17.75 -4.28
N TYR A 44 -11.80 -17.16 -4.93
CA TYR A 44 -12.82 -16.31 -4.29
C TYR A 44 -14.18 -17.00 -4.39
N PRO A 45 -14.57 -17.81 -3.38
CA PRO A 45 -15.85 -18.50 -3.42
C PRO A 45 -17.02 -17.51 -3.34
N ALA A 46 -18.12 -17.80 -4.06
CA ALA A 46 -19.31 -16.94 -4.11
C ALA A 46 -19.95 -16.71 -2.71
N ALA A 47 -19.76 -17.65 -1.80
CA ALA A 47 -20.10 -17.52 -0.39
C ALA A 47 -18.95 -18.09 0.45
N GLN A 48 -18.80 -17.60 1.68
CA GLN A 48 -17.79 -18.13 2.60
C GLN A 48 -17.97 -19.65 2.80
N ARG A 49 -16.87 -20.41 2.75
CA ARG A 49 -16.91 -21.86 2.95
C ARG A 49 -15.85 -22.33 3.93
N TRP A 50 -16.14 -23.44 4.59
CA TRP A 50 -15.22 -24.06 5.53
C TRP A 50 -14.09 -24.77 4.78
N VAL A 51 -12.85 -24.42 5.12
CA VAL A 51 -11.64 -25.12 4.71
C VAL A 51 -10.84 -25.53 5.93
N THR A 52 -10.00 -26.55 5.77
CA THR A 52 -9.04 -26.93 6.82
C THR A 52 -7.67 -26.41 6.46
N HIS A 53 -7.11 -25.57 7.32
CA HIS A 53 -5.74 -25.08 7.16
C HIS A 53 -4.78 -25.84 8.08
N ARG A 54 -3.56 -26.12 7.60
CA ARG A 54 -2.49 -26.76 8.35
C ARG A 54 -1.38 -25.73 8.59
N PHE A 55 -1.14 -25.39 9.86
CA PHE A 55 -0.12 -24.41 10.24
C PHE A 55 1.28 -24.78 9.73
N VAL A 56 1.97 -23.78 9.21
CA VAL A 56 3.39 -23.87 8.86
C VAL A 56 4.27 -23.22 9.93
N PRO A 57 5.60 -23.49 9.96
CA PRO A 57 6.50 -22.87 10.92
C PRO A 57 6.44 -21.34 10.88
N GLY A 58 6.33 -20.71 12.05
CA GLY A 58 6.38 -19.25 12.21
C GLY A 58 5.07 -18.49 11.93
N GLU A 59 4.07 -19.15 11.35
CA GLU A 59 2.78 -18.54 11.01
C GLU A 59 1.97 -18.14 12.26
N THR A 60 1.37 -16.95 12.22
CA THR A 60 0.51 -16.43 13.29
C THR A 60 -0.97 -16.50 12.91
N LEU A 61 -1.85 -16.49 13.91
CA LEU A 61 -3.30 -16.41 13.70
C LEU A 61 -3.70 -15.13 12.96
N ALA A 62 -3.04 -14.00 13.25
CA ALA A 62 -3.27 -12.72 12.57
C ALA A 62 -3.00 -12.83 11.07
N GLN A 63 -1.82 -13.36 10.71
CA GLN A 63 -1.44 -13.59 9.32
C GLN A 63 -2.40 -14.56 8.62
N LEU A 64 -2.73 -15.67 9.29
CA LEU A 64 -3.64 -16.66 8.76
C LEU A 64 -5.04 -16.09 8.51
N ALA A 65 -5.57 -15.31 9.46
CA ALA A 65 -6.84 -14.63 9.31
C ALA A 65 -6.82 -13.64 8.15
N ALA A 66 -5.76 -12.81 8.04
CA ALA A 66 -5.56 -11.90 6.91
C ALA A 66 -5.53 -12.65 5.58
N ARG A 67 -4.75 -13.73 5.50
CA ARG A 67 -4.61 -14.59 4.32
C ARG A 67 -5.96 -15.09 3.81
N TYR A 68 -6.83 -15.57 4.69
CA TYR A 68 -8.16 -16.08 4.32
C TYR A 68 -9.27 -15.01 4.27
N GLY A 69 -8.93 -13.74 4.54
CA GLY A 69 -9.88 -12.63 4.54
C GLY A 69 -10.88 -12.70 5.70
N LEU A 70 -10.41 -12.93 6.92
CA LEU A 70 -11.20 -13.01 8.16
C LEU A 70 -10.66 -12.11 9.28
N ARG A 71 -11.53 -11.80 10.26
CA ARG A 71 -11.09 -11.28 11.55
C ARG A 71 -10.38 -12.40 12.32
N GLU A 72 -9.29 -12.07 12.99
CA GLU A 72 -8.60 -13.01 13.87
C GLU A 72 -9.52 -13.52 15.00
N SER A 73 -10.41 -12.66 15.51
CA SER A 73 -11.42 -13.03 16.51
C SER A 73 -12.31 -14.17 16.05
N ASP A 74 -12.77 -14.12 14.79
CA ASP A 74 -13.67 -15.13 14.24
C ASP A 74 -12.92 -16.45 14.08
N LEU A 75 -11.66 -16.39 13.62
CA LEU A 75 -10.78 -17.55 13.53
C LEU A 75 -10.59 -18.23 14.90
N ARG A 76 -10.40 -17.44 15.96
CA ARG A 76 -10.26 -17.92 17.34
C ARG A 76 -11.55 -18.58 17.83
N ILE A 77 -12.69 -17.92 17.66
CA ILE A 77 -14.02 -18.41 18.09
C ILE A 77 -14.31 -19.77 17.44
N HIS A 78 -14.13 -19.89 16.12
CA HIS A 78 -14.40 -21.12 15.37
C HIS A 78 -13.56 -22.33 15.81
N ASN A 79 -12.43 -22.09 16.49
CA ASN A 79 -11.48 -23.12 16.87
C ASN A 79 -11.27 -23.24 18.39
N GLY A 80 -12.03 -22.49 19.20
CA GLY A 80 -11.88 -22.49 20.66
C GLY A 80 -10.50 -22.03 21.14
N ILE A 81 -9.85 -21.14 20.39
CA ILE A 81 -8.50 -20.65 20.72
C ILE A 81 -8.62 -19.48 21.69
N ARG A 82 -7.94 -19.59 22.84
CA ARG A 82 -7.91 -18.54 23.86
C ARG A 82 -7.28 -17.25 23.34
N SER A 83 -7.67 -16.11 23.91
CA SER A 83 -6.96 -14.85 23.72
C SER A 83 -5.50 -14.97 24.19
N GLY A 84 -4.58 -14.28 23.50
CA GLY A 84 -3.14 -14.29 23.80
C GLY A 84 -2.34 -15.46 23.21
N VAL A 85 -2.98 -16.45 22.59
CA VAL A 85 -2.27 -17.49 21.83
C VAL A 85 -2.06 -17.00 20.42
N ASP A 86 -0.87 -16.60 20.01
CA ASP A 86 -0.67 -16.04 18.66
C ASP A 86 -0.28 -17.07 17.60
N ARG A 87 0.34 -18.17 18.03
CA ARG A 87 0.85 -19.23 17.16
C ARG A 87 0.37 -20.59 17.66
N LEU A 88 0.20 -21.52 16.74
CA LEU A 88 -0.08 -22.92 17.04
C LEU A 88 1.11 -23.78 16.65
N ALA A 89 1.13 -25.02 17.14
CA ALA A 89 2.15 -26.00 16.76
C ALA A 89 2.12 -26.25 15.24
N THR A 90 3.31 -26.34 14.63
CA THR A 90 3.46 -26.73 13.22
C THR A 90 2.69 -28.00 12.93
N GLY A 91 1.93 -28.01 11.83
CA GLY A 91 1.10 -29.14 11.42
C GLY A 91 -0.26 -29.23 12.12
N LYS A 92 -0.56 -28.36 13.10
CA LYS A 92 -1.90 -28.25 13.68
C LYS A 92 -2.90 -27.88 12.58
N ARG A 93 -4.02 -28.60 12.57
CA ARG A 93 -5.15 -28.35 11.65
C ARG A 93 -6.20 -27.50 12.35
N ILE A 94 -6.67 -26.46 11.67
CA ILE A 94 -7.77 -25.60 12.14
C ILE A 94 -8.85 -25.43 11.06
N LYS A 95 -10.06 -25.11 11.48
CA LYS A 95 -11.18 -24.78 10.60
C LYS A 95 -11.20 -23.29 10.28
N VAL A 96 -11.31 -22.95 9.01
CA VAL A 96 -11.31 -21.57 8.53
C VAL A 96 -12.54 -21.35 7.67
N LYS A 97 -13.40 -20.38 8.03
CA LYS A 97 -14.60 -20.02 7.27
C LYS A 97 -14.22 -18.99 6.20
N ALA A 98 -13.45 -19.41 5.21
CA ALA A 98 -12.69 -18.54 4.31
C ALA A 98 -13.57 -17.67 3.40
N ARG A 99 -13.18 -16.39 3.24
CA ARG A 99 -13.72 -15.46 2.22
C ARG A 99 -12.90 -15.50 0.92
N ARG A 100 -11.60 -15.75 1.05
CA ARG A 100 -10.68 -16.05 -0.05
C ARG A 100 -9.80 -17.23 0.35
N ILE A 101 -9.39 -18.04 -0.62
CA ILE A 101 -8.60 -19.25 -0.40
C ILE A 101 -7.34 -19.15 -1.27
N PRO A 102 -6.25 -18.60 -0.72
CA PRO A 102 -4.96 -18.63 -1.39
C PRO A 102 -4.39 -20.05 -1.45
N PRO A 103 -3.44 -20.33 -2.36
CA PRO A 103 -2.75 -21.62 -2.39
C PRO A 103 -2.04 -21.89 -1.06
N PRO A 104 -1.89 -23.17 -0.66
CA PRO A 104 -1.14 -23.50 0.54
C PRO A 104 0.30 -23.03 0.41
N ARG A 105 0.87 -22.54 1.51
CA ARG A 105 2.30 -22.25 1.59
C ARG A 105 3.09 -23.52 1.26
N ARG A 106 4.14 -23.38 0.45
CA ARG A 106 4.98 -24.50 0.02
C ARG A 106 6.34 -24.43 0.70
N GLU A 107 6.89 -25.61 0.94
CA GLU A 107 8.26 -25.73 1.38
C GLU A 107 9.18 -25.73 0.16
N LEU A 108 10.21 -24.88 0.20
CA LEU A 108 11.26 -24.79 -0.80
C LEU A 108 12.60 -25.10 -0.15
N GLU A 109 13.39 -25.96 -0.78
CA GLU A 109 14.78 -26.18 -0.39
C GLU A 109 15.68 -25.20 -1.14
N TYR A 110 16.60 -24.57 -0.42
CA TYR A 110 17.57 -23.62 -0.97
C TYR A 110 18.97 -23.98 -0.52
N VAL A 111 19.92 -23.92 -1.46
CA VAL A 111 21.33 -24.13 -1.17
C VAL A 111 22.01 -22.78 -1.10
N VAL A 112 22.60 -22.47 0.06
CA VAL A 112 23.28 -21.19 0.30
C VAL A 112 24.42 -21.01 -0.70
N GLY A 113 24.38 -19.90 -1.42
CA GLY A 113 25.42 -19.46 -2.34
C GLY A 113 26.51 -18.63 -1.65
N GLU A 114 27.54 -18.27 -2.41
CA GLU A 114 28.57 -17.35 -1.94
C GLU A 114 28.00 -15.94 -1.76
N GLY A 115 28.29 -15.29 -0.64
CA GLY A 115 27.82 -13.94 -0.33
C GLY A 115 26.36 -13.84 0.14
N ASP A 116 25.66 -14.97 0.24
CA ASP A 116 24.29 -15.01 0.74
C ASP A 116 24.17 -14.53 2.19
N THR A 117 23.06 -13.86 2.46
CA THR A 117 22.66 -13.42 3.79
C THR A 117 21.23 -13.84 4.04
N TRP A 118 20.81 -13.87 5.31
CA TRP A 118 19.40 -14.10 5.64
C TRP A 118 18.49 -13.10 4.93
N GLN A 119 18.92 -11.84 4.81
CA GLN A 119 18.19 -10.76 4.14
C GLN A 119 18.09 -10.99 2.64
N SER A 120 19.18 -11.31 1.95
CA SER A 120 19.17 -11.51 0.47
C SER A 120 18.28 -12.70 0.09
N ILE A 121 18.45 -13.83 0.78
CA ILE A 121 17.63 -15.03 0.55
C ILE A 121 16.16 -14.72 0.88
N ALA A 122 15.89 -14.11 2.03
CA ALA A 122 14.53 -13.81 2.42
C ALA A 122 13.82 -12.88 1.42
N ARG A 123 14.54 -11.88 0.90
CA ARG A 123 14.01 -10.95 -0.12
C ARG A 123 13.72 -11.65 -1.42
N ALA A 124 14.66 -12.46 -1.92
CA ALA A 124 14.50 -13.21 -3.16
C ALA A 124 13.34 -14.23 -3.12
N HIS A 125 12.98 -14.71 -1.92
CA HIS A 125 11.96 -15.74 -1.76
C HIS A 125 10.65 -15.26 -1.10
N GLY A 126 10.53 -13.98 -0.76
CA GLY A 126 9.31 -13.43 -0.18
C GLY A 126 8.98 -13.95 1.23
N VAL A 127 10.00 -14.21 2.04
CA VAL A 127 9.84 -14.63 3.45
C VAL A 127 10.42 -13.59 4.39
N ASP A 128 10.04 -13.60 5.68
CA ASP A 128 10.64 -12.71 6.67
C ASP A 128 12.02 -13.24 7.10
N ALA A 129 13.05 -12.39 7.06
CA ALA A 129 14.43 -12.78 7.35
C ALA A 129 14.62 -13.26 8.80
N LYS A 130 13.92 -12.64 9.77
CA LYS A 130 14.00 -13.03 11.18
C LYS A 130 13.33 -14.38 11.41
N GLN A 131 12.18 -14.62 10.78
CA GLN A 131 11.50 -15.92 10.80
C GLN A 131 12.33 -17.00 10.13
N LEU A 132 12.94 -16.70 8.98
CA LEU A 132 13.83 -17.60 8.27
C LEU A 132 15.03 -18.00 9.15
N GLN A 133 15.70 -17.02 9.76
CA GLN A 133 16.81 -17.27 10.69
C GLN A 133 16.37 -18.08 11.91
N ALA A 134 15.24 -17.72 12.54
CA ALA A 134 14.72 -18.40 13.71
C ALA A 134 14.31 -19.86 13.43
N HIS A 135 13.80 -20.14 12.22
CA HIS A 135 13.44 -21.50 11.80
C HIS A 135 14.65 -22.43 11.72
N HIS A 136 15.84 -21.88 11.50
CA HIS A 136 17.09 -22.63 11.31
C HIS A 136 17.99 -22.61 12.55
N TRP A 137 17.44 -22.46 13.75
CA TRP A 137 18.23 -22.53 14.98
C TRP A 137 18.87 -23.91 15.17
N PRO A 138 20.17 -24.00 15.57
CA PRO A 138 21.12 -22.89 15.68
C PRO A 138 21.60 -22.38 14.31
N TRP A 139 21.51 -21.06 14.08
CA TRP A 139 21.69 -20.45 12.76
C TRP A 139 23.13 -20.09 12.40
N ARG A 140 24.09 -20.18 13.34
CA ARG A 140 25.44 -19.61 13.20
C ARG A 140 26.19 -20.10 11.96
N ASP A 141 26.11 -21.40 11.67
CA ASP A 141 26.83 -22.01 10.53
C ASP A 141 25.94 -22.14 9.29
N LYS A 142 24.68 -21.67 9.36
CA LYS A 142 23.68 -21.92 8.32
C LYS A 142 23.80 -21.02 7.10
N MET A 143 24.61 -19.96 7.17
CA MET A 143 24.97 -19.13 6.00
C MET A 143 26.30 -19.56 5.37
N THR A 144 26.76 -20.78 5.64
CA THR A 144 27.93 -21.33 4.93
C THR A 144 27.49 -21.81 3.55
N PRO A 145 28.22 -21.45 2.47
CA PRO A 145 27.92 -21.93 1.13
C PRO A 145 27.78 -23.46 1.07
N GLY A 146 26.79 -23.95 0.32
CA GLY A 146 26.43 -25.37 0.25
C GLY A 146 25.47 -25.84 1.36
N THR A 147 25.14 -24.99 2.33
CA THR A 147 24.15 -25.35 3.36
C THR A 147 22.74 -25.39 2.78
N HIS A 148 21.98 -26.43 3.13
CA HIS A 148 20.56 -26.55 2.77
C HIS A 148 19.67 -25.85 3.81
N LEU A 149 18.80 -24.97 3.33
CA LEU A 149 17.76 -24.26 4.10
C LEU A 149 16.38 -24.68 3.61
N ARG A 150 15.40 -24.62 4.52
CA ARG A 150 13.98 -24.86 4.27
C ARG A 150 13.21 -23.56 4.39
N LEU A 151 12.61 -23.11 3.29
CA LEU A 151 11.83 -21.88 3.24
C LEU A 151 10.34 -22.22 3.15
N TRP A 152 9.51 -21.52 3.92
CA TRP A 152 8.05 -21.62 3.84
C TRP A 152 7.49 -20.43 3.10
N VAL A 153 7.42 -20.54 1.78
CA VAL A 153 7.03 -19.44 0.89
C VAL A 153 5.53 -19.41 0.68
N ASP A 154 4.98 -18.20 0.55
CA ASP A 154 3.67 -17.99 -0.04
C ASP A 154 3.82 -18.04 -1.58
N PRO A 155 3.19 -18.98 -2.29
CA PRO A 155 3.31 -19.09 -3.74
C PRO A 155 2.94 -17.79 -4.48
N ILE A 156 1.95 -17.03 -3.99
CA ILE A 156 1.53 -15.78 -4.63
C ILE A 156 2.66 -14.75 -4.60
N VAL A 157 3.19 -14.47 -3.41
CA VAL A 157 4.27 -13.50 -3.19
C VAL A 157 5.56 -13.96 -3.85
N HIS A 158 5.89 -15.24 -3.70
CA HIS A 158 7.13 -15.80 -4.23
C HIS A 158 7.16 -15.80 -5.76
N ASP A 159 6.11 -16.30 -6.41
CA ASP A 159 6.06 -16.33 -7.88
C ASP A 159 6.06 -14.88 -8.45
N TRP A 160 5.41 -13.93 -7.75
CA TRP A 160 5.44 -12.51 -8.12
C TRP A 160 6.86 -11.90 -8.06
N ILE A 161 7.63 -12.22 -7.00
CA ILE A 161 9.02 -11.77 -6.83
C ILE A 161 9.93 -12.39 -7.88
N VAL A 162 9.83 -13.71 -8.09
CA VAL A 162 10.65 -14.41 -9.09
C VAL A 162 10.31 -13.94 -10.51
N GLY A 163 9.08 -13.53 -10.76
CA GLY A 163 8.64 -12.93 -12.01
C GLY A 163 8.98 -11.44 -12.18
N ALA A 164 9.85 -10.87 -11.33
CA ALA A 164 10.33 -9.50 -11.49
C ALA A 164 11.02 -9.29 -12.85
N ARG A 165 10.83 -8.10 -13.41
CA ARG A 165 11.36 -7.70 -14.72
C ARG A 165 12.25 -6.49 -14.57
N ASP A 166 13.23 -6.37 -15.47
CA ASP A 166 14.16 -5.23 -15.48
C ASP A 166 13.46 -3.89 -15.74
N ASP A 167 12.31 -3.92 -16.40
CA ASP A 167 11.48 -2.74 -16.69
C ASP A 167 10.38 -2.48 -15.64
N ASP A 168 10.34 -3.24 -14.54
CA ASP A 168 9.44 -2.93 -13.44
C ASP A 168 9.79 -1.53 -12.87
N PRO A 169 8.82 -0.61 -12.74
CA PRO A 169 9.09 0.76 -12.32
C PRO A 169 9.58 0.84 -10.86
N VAL A 170 9.27 -0.18 -10.06
CA VAL A 170 9.62 -0.30 -8.64
C VAL A 170 9.98 -1.77 -8.39
N PRO A 171 11.06 -2.05 -7.62
CA PRO A 171 11.42 -3.42 -7.27
C PRO A 171 10.28 -4.18 -6.60
N ARG A 172 10.08 -5.44 -7.00
CA ARG A 172 9.11 -6.34 -6.34
C ARG A 172 9.66 -6.87 -5.02
N GLY A 173 8.76 -7.31 -4.16
CA GLY A 173 9.10 -8.07 -2.94
C GLY A 173 8.96 -7.33 -1.62
N GLY A 174 8.70 -6.02 -1.64
CA GLY A 174 8.20 -5.31 -0.47
C GLY A 174 6.70 -5.52 -0.31
N PHE A 175 6.26 -6.05 0.84
CA PHE A 175 4.84 -6.28 1.14
C PHE A 175 4.53 -6.07 2.63
N GLY A 176 3.32 -5.60 2.90
CA GLY A 176 2.82 -5.37 4.25
C GLY A 176 2.15 -6.62 4.83
N ILE A 177 2.37 -6.87 6.13
CA ILE A 177 1.66 -7.89 6.90
C ILE A 177 0.83 -7.20 7.97
N GLY A 178 -0.47 -7.48 7.97
CA GLY A 178 -1.42 -6.94 8.95
C GLY A 178 -1.97 -5.55 8.58
N ALA A 179 -2.46 -4.85 9.60
CA ALA A 179 -3.07 -3.53 9.46
C ALA A 179 -2.04 -2.39 9.60
N PRO A 180 -2.31 -1.18 9.08
CA PRO A 180 -1.38 -0.04 9.12
C PRO A 180 -0.84 0.36 10.50
N ASP A 181 -1.60 0.08 11.57
CA ASP A 181 -1.35 0.51 12.96
C ASP A 181 -0.79 -0.60 13.87
N THR A 182 -0.79 -1.84 13.41
CA THR A 182 -0.38 -3.01 14.19
C THR A 182 0.58 -3.95 13.45
N GLY A 183 0.68 -3.82 12.14
CA GLY A 183 1.45 -4.69 11.26
C GLY A 183 2.95 -4.38 11.17
N THR A 184 3.59 -5.02 10.18
CA THR A 184 4.99 -4.85 9.82
C THR A 184 5.16 -4.77 8.30
N LEU A 185 6.26 -4.18 7.84
CA LEU A 185 6.70 -4.20 6.45
C LEU A 185 7.80 -5.26 6.31
N VAL A 186 7.71 -6.09 5.28
CA VAL A 186 8.72 -7.08 4.92
C VAL A 186 9.39 -6.62 3.64
N HIS A 187 10.73 -6.54 3.66
CA HIS A 187 11.59 -6.09 2.54
C HIS A 187 11.16 -4.75 1.94
N GLY A 188 11.00 -3.73 2.78
CA GLY A 188 10.56 -2.42 2.34
C GLY A 188 11.33 -1.89 1.14
N VAL A 189 10.59 -1.34 0.18
CA VAL A 189 11.15 -0.74 -1.03
C VAL A 189 11.30 0.76 -0.77
N ALA A 190 12.51 1.28 -0.99
CA ALA A 190 12.75 2.71 -0.87
C ALA A 190 11.96 3.46 -1.95
N ILE A 191 11.39 4.61 -1.58
CA ILE A 191 10.85 5.55 -2.56
C ILE A 191 12.03 5.95 -3.47
N PRO A 192 11.94 5.75 -4.80
CA PRO A 192 13.02 6.10 -5.71
C PRO A 192 13.22 7.62 -5.74
N ALA A 193 14.37 8.08 -6.25
CA ALA A 193 14.53 9.48 -6.60
C ALA A 193 13.62 9.83 -7.78
N GLY A 194 13.15 11.07 -7.84
CA GLY A 194 12.31 11.55 -8.94
C GLY A 194 12.26 13.07 -8.99
N GLU A 195 11.58 13.59 -10.02
CA GLU A 195 11.44 15.03 -10.23
C GLU A 195 10.26 15.61 -9.44
N GLY A 196 10.39 16.86 -9.02
CA GLY A 196 9.33 17.60 -8.33
C GLY A 196 9.15 17.27 -6.84
N TYR A 197 9.96 16.39 -6.26
CA TYR A 197 9.92 16.09 -4.82
C TYR A 197 11.27 15.73 -4.21
N GLU A 198 11.35 15.84 -2.88
CA GLU A 198 12.50 15.44 -2.05
C GLU A 198 12.06 14.60 -0.86
N LEU A 199 12.94 13.68 -0.44
CA LEU A 199 12.74 12.85 0.75
C LEU A 199 13.28 13.57 1.99
N ARG A 200 12.40 13.93 2.91
CA ARG A 200 12.79 14.59 4.16
C ARG A 200 13.50 13.65 5.13
N PHE A 201 13.13 12.36 5.11
CA PHE A 201 13.66 11.34 6.02
C PHE A 201 13.98 10.03 5.28
N PRO A 202 15.12 9.93 4.57
CA PRO A 202 15.44 8.74 3.76
C PRO A 202 15.36 7.40 4.51
N GLY A 203 15.75 7.37 5.79
CA GLY A 203 15.64 6.18 6.65
C GLY A 203 14.20 5.74 7.00
N ALA A 204 13.22 6.58 6.66
CA ALA A 204 11.79 6.37 6.88
C ALA A 204 10.98 6.47 5.57
N SER A 205 11.62 6.38 4.41
CA SER A 205 11.00 6.47 3.09
C SER A 205 10.88 5.08 2.43
N TYR A 206 10.44 4.07 3.19
CA TYR A 206 10.24 2.71 2.70
C TYR A 206 8.76 2.34 2.70
N GLY A 207 8.33 1.66 1.65
CA GLY A 207 6.95 1.21 1.48
C GLY A 207 6.86 -0.22 0.97
N THR A 208 5.63 -0.69 0.78
CA THR A 208 5.40 -1.87 -0.04
C THR A 208 5.65 -1.53 -1.51
N SER A 209 5.94 -2.55 -2.32
CA SER A 209 6.18 -2.34 -3.76
C SER A 209 4.95 -1.71 -4.43
N HIS A 210 3.74 -2.12 -4.01
CA HIS A 210 2.48 -1.54 -4.49
C HIS A 210 2.34 -0.08 -4.09
N ALA A 211 2.47 0.25 -2.81
CA ALA A 211 2.30 1.62 -2.33
C ALA A 211 3.34 2.58 -2.95
N VAL A 212 4.58 2.14 -3.13
CA VAL A 212 5.63 2.94 -3.79
C VAL A 212 5.34 3.10 -5.29
N ALA A 213 4.85 2.06 -5.98
CA ALA A 213 4.45 2.17 -7.38
C ALA A 213 3.28 3.13 -7.60
N GLU A 214 2.26 3.07 -6.74
CA GLU A 214 1.09 3.97 -6.81
C GLU A 214 1.49 5.41 -6.45
N LEU A 215 2.34 5.60 -5.45
CA LEU A 215 2.89 6.92 -5.11
C LEU A 215 3.68 7.53 -6.27
N THR A 216 4.64 6.78 -6.82
CA THR A 216 5.49 7.27 -7.93
C THR A 216 4.67 7.60 -9.17
N LYS A 217 3.65 6.79 -9.49
CA LYS A 217 2.68 7.07 -10.56
C LYS A 217 1.90 8.36 -10.30
N ALA A 218 1.40 8.57 -9.08
CA ALA A 218 0.69 9.80 -8.72
C ALA A 218 1.61 11.02 -8.79
N LEU A 219 2.85 10.92 -8.29
CA LEU A 219 3.82 12.01 -8.32
C LEU A 219 4.23 12.36 -9.75
N ALA A 220 4.44 11.37 -10.62
CA ALA A 220 4.72 11.59 -12.03
C ALA A 220 3.54 12.26 -12.75
N SER A 221 2.31 11.79 -12.51
CA SER A 221 1.10 12.42 -13.04
C SER A 221 0.92 13.85 -12.51
N TRP A 222 1.20 14.09 -11.23
CA TRP A 222 1.10 15.42 -10.65
C TRP A 222 2.15 16.37 -11.26
N HIS A 223 3.41 15.94 -11.33
CA HIS A 223 4.50 16.73 -11.89
C HIS A 223 4.23 17.12 -13.36
N ALA A 224 3.65 16.21 -14.15
CA ALA A 224 3.33 16.47 -15.55
C ALA A 224 2.19 17.49 -15.77
N HIS A 225 1.33 17.74 -14.78
CA HIS A 225 0.12 18.55 -14.94
C HIS A 225 0.05 19.77 -14.03
N THR A 226 0.85 19.83 -12.97
CA THR A 226 0.82 20.95 -12.05
C THR A 226 1.55 22.17 -12.61
N THR A 227 1.11 23.36 -12.20
CA THR A 227 1.83 24.62 -12.45
C THR A 227 2.70 25.04 -11.26
N TYR A 228 2.87 24.15 -10.29
CA TYR A 228 3.63 24.44 -9.07
C TYR A 228 5.14 24.36 -9.34
N GLU A 229 5.84 25.47 -9.10
CA GLU A 229 7.29 25.59 -9.35
C GLU A 229 8.15 25.20 -8.13
N GLY A 230 7.51 24.89 -7.00
CA GLY A 230 8.22 24.45 -5.79
C GLY A 230 8.53 22.96 -5.77
N VAL A 231 9.31 22.53 -4.77
CA VAL A 231 9.61 21.11 -4.52
C VAL A 231 8.68 20.56 -3.46
N LEU A 232 8.04 19.43 -3.72
CA LEU A 232 7.19 18.73 -2.76
C LEU A 232 8.05 17.96 -1.75
N GLN A 233 7.74 18.06 -0.46
CA GLN A 233 8.53 17.42 0.59
C GLN A 233 7.82 16.17 1.09
N LEU A 234 8.34 14.99 0.75
CA LEU A 234 7.85 13.70 1.23
C LEU A 234 8.42 13.41 2.62
N GLY A 235 7.53 13.21 3.59
CA GLY A 235 7.85 12.91 4.97
C GLY A 235 8.02 11.41 5.22
N THR A 236 7.48 10.95 6.34
CA THR A 236 7.54 9.56 6.79
C THR A 236 6.64 8.68 5.92
N MET A 237 7.11 7.49 5.53
CA MET A 237 6.29 6.41 4.98
C MET A 237 6.35 5.16 5.87
N SER A 238 7.56 4.65 6.08
CA SER A 238 7.87 3.58 7.03
C SER A 238 9.37 3.38 7.16
N ARG A 239 9.80 2.68 8.21
CA ARG A 239 11.14 2.09 8.27
C ARG A 239 11.25 0.96 7.24
N GLU A 240 12.46 0.61 6.84
CA GLU A 240 12.70 -0.52 5.91
C GLU A 240 12.01 -1.84 6.33
N HIS A 241 11.93 -2.09 7.64
CA HIS A 241 11.29 -3.28 8.21
C HIS A 241 9.97 -2.95 8.95
N GLY A 242 9.43 -1.76 8.71
CA GLY A 242 8.18 -1.31 9.30
C GLY A 242 8.21 -1.15 10.82
N GLY A 243 7.05 -1.38 11.44
CA GLY A 243 6.85 -1.23 12.87
C GLY A 243 6.65 0.23 13.31
N ALA A 244 6.55 0.45 14.62
CA ALA A 244 6.28 1.78 15.19
C ALA A 244 7.39 2.78 14.85
N ILE A 245 7.00 4.01 14.49
CA ILE A 245 7.91 5.09 14.08
C ILE A 245 7.50 6.43 14.70
N GLY A 246 8.35 6.96 15.57
CA GLY A 246 8.07 8.21 16.27
C GLY A 246 6.75 8.14 17.06
N ASP A 247 5.94 9.17 16.91
CA ASP A 247 4.60 9.34 17.47
C ASP A 247 3.46 8.94 16.51
N HIS A 248 3.78 8.43 15.32
CA HIS A 248 2.80 8.00 14.33
C HIS A 248 2.03 6.76 14.85
N ARG A 249 0.70 6.84 14.76
CA ARG A 249 -0.19 5.70 15.08
C ARG A 249 -0.25 4.64 13.99
N SER A 250 0.07 5.00 12.75
CA SER A 250 0.14 4.08 11.59
C SER A 250 1.55 4.08 10.99
N HIS A 251 1.74 4.01 9.67
CA HIS A 251 3.07 3.95 9.02
C HIS A 251 3.85 2.65 9.27
N ARG A 252 3.23 1.61 9.84
CA ARG A 252 3.97 0.39 10.23
C ARG A 252 4.13 -0.63 9.12
N THR A 253 3.29 -0.56 8.09
CA THR A 253 3.22 -1.55 7.00
C THR A 253 3.70 -1.02 5.65
N GLY A 254 4.25 0.20 5.59
CA GLY A 254 4.72 0.78 4.34
C GLY A 254 3.60 1.16 3.36
N ARG A 255 2.42 1.52 3.86
CA ARG A 255 1.25 1.92 3.04
C ARG A 255 0.72 3.32 3.35
N ASP A 256 1.32 3.99 4.32
CA ASP A 256 0.98 5.35 4.69
C ASP A 256 2.15 6.26 4.30
N ILE A 257 1.90 7.48 3.84
CA ILE A 257 2.94 8.49 3.63
C ILE A 257 2.46 9.88 4.00
N ASP A 258 3.29 10.61 4.72
CA ASP A 258 3.06 12.02 4.99
C ASP A 258 3.69 12.85 3.88
N ILE A 259 2.92 13.79 3.32
CA ILE A 259 3.37 14.72 2.29
C ILE A 259 3.12 16.12 2.80
N SER A 260 4.18 16.92 2.92
CA SER A 260 4.05 18.30 3.39
C SER A 260 3.11 19.08 2.46
N LEU A 261 2.26 19.94 3.02
CA LEU A 261 1.38 20.77 2.22
C LEU A 261 2.21 21.65 1.27
N PRO A 262 1.85 21.76 -0.02
CA PRO A 262 2.56 22.61 -0.97
C PRO A 262 2.62 24.05 -0.46
N ARG A 263 3.83 24.59 -0.33
CA ARG A 263 4.07 25.95 0.15
C ARG A 263 4.14 26.87 -1.05
N ARG A 264 3.41 27.99 -1.03
CA ARG A 264 3.55 28.97 -2.11
C ARG A 264 5.02 29.39 -2.27
N VAL A 265 5.49 29.46 -3.51
CA VAL A 265 6.90 29.70 -3.84
C VAL A 265 7.44 31.05 -3.35
N ASP A 266 6.55 32.03 -3.12
CA ASP A 266 6.87 33.34 -2.56
C ASP A 266 7.06 33.34 -1.04
N VAL A 267 6.78 32.22 -0.36
CA VAL A 267 6.88 32.09 1.10
C VAL A 267 8.19 31.39 1.48
N PRO A 268 9.08 32.04 2.27
CA PRO A 268 10.30 31.39 2.74
C PRO A 268 10.06 30.15 3.62
N ALA A 269 10.97 29.17 3.54
CA ALA A 269 10.85 27.89 4.26
C ALA A 269 10.87 28.02 5.80
N TRP A 270 11.59 29.00 6.34
CA TRP A 270 11.68 29.23 7.79
C TRP A 270 10.37 29.73 8.41
N MET A 271 9.45 30.23 7.59
CA MET A 271 8.19 30.79 8.05
C MET A 271 7.19 29.66 8.32
N PRO A 272 6.44 29.68 9.43
CA PRO A 272 5.44 28.65 9.74
C PRO A 272 4.41 28.51 8.62
N LEU A 273 3.97 27.29 8.33
CA LEU A 273 2.95 27.08 7.32
C LEU A 273 1.58 27.46 7.91
N THR A 274 0.86 28.33 7.23
CA THR A 274 -0.51 28.75 7.62
C THR A 274 -1.42 28.60 6.41
N PRO A 275 -2.75 28.59 6.58
CA PRO A 275 -3.67 28.41 5.45
C PRO A 275 -3.49 29.41 4.29
N HIS A 276 -2.95 30.61 4.57
CA HIS A 276 -2.67 31.63 3.55
C HIS A 276 -1.37 31.39 2.78
N ARG A 277 -0.48 30.54 3.31
CA ARG A 277 0.83 30.21 2.77
C ARG A 277 0.85 28.90 2.00
N VAL A 278 -0.26 28.15 2.02
CA VAL A 278 -0.44 26.92 1.26
C VAL A 278 -0.82 27.26 -0.19
N ASP A 279 -0.21 26.58 -1.14
CA ASP A 279 -0.65 26.55 -2.52
C ASP A 279 -1.78 25.52 -2.69
N TRP A 280 -3.02 26.01 -2.59
CA TRP A 280 -4.21 25.18 -2.69
C TRP A 280 -4.44 24.60 -4.09
N LEU A 281 -3.90 25.22 -5.14
CA LEU A 281 -4.02 24.69 -6.50
C LEU A 281 -3.08 23.50 -6.66
N ALA A 282 -1.83 23.64 -6.22
CA ALA A 282 -0.88 22.53 -6.19
C ALA A 282 -1.41 21.34 -5.39
N LEU A 283 -2.04 21.59 -4.23
CA LEU A 283 -2.66 20.53 -3.43
C LEU A 283 -3.87 19.89 -4.13
N TRP A 284 -4.67 20.69 -4.85
CA TRP A 284 -5.80 20.18 -5.62
C TRP A 284 -5.36 19.22 -6.72
N ASP A 285 -4.31 19.60 -7.45
CA ASP A 285 -3.72 18.77 -8.50
C ASP A 285 -3.17 17.47 -7.89
N LEU A 286 -2.49 17.56 -6.74
CA LEU A 286 -1.92 16.39 -6.05
C LEU A 286 -3.02 15.43 -5.59
N VAL A 287 -4.08 15.94 -4.96
CA VAL A 287 -5.25 15.12 -4.57
C VAL A 287 -5.93 14.53 -5.80
N GLY A 288 -5.93 15.25 -6.93
CA GLY A 288 -6.40 14.73 -8.22
C GLY A 288 -5.57 13.53 -8.69
N ALA A 289 -4.25 13.66 -8.73
CA ALA A 289 -3.36 12.56 -9.11
C ALA A 289 -3.48 11.36 -8.16
N LEU A 290 -3.62 11.61 -6.85
CA LEU A 290 -3.87 10.57 -5.85
C LEU A 290 -5.21 9.85 -6.06
N ALA A 291 -6.24 10.54 -6.55
CA ALA A 291 -7.54 9.94 -6.85
C ALA A 291 -7.51 8.98 -8.05
N GLU A 292 -6.49 9.08 -8.91
CA GLU A 292 -6.31 8.21 -10.08
C GLU A 292 -5.57 6.91 -9.74
N VAL A 293 -4.86 6.87 -8.60
CA VAL A 293 -4.12 5.70 -8.09
C VAL A 293 -4.88 5.03 -6.94
N ASP A 294 -4.32 3.97 -6.37
CA ASP A 294 -4.93 3.21 -5.27
C ASP A 294 -4.80 3.90 -3.90
N ALA A 295 -5.00 5.22 -3.84
CA ALA A 295 -5.12 5.95 -2.58
C ALA A 295 -6.53 5.77 -2.00
N THR A 296 -6.61 5.23 -0.78
CA THR A 296 -7.88 4.93 -0.10
C THR A 296 -8.39 6.12 0.72
N VAL A 297 -7.48 6.94 1.24
CA VAL A 297 -7.79 8.14 2.01
C VAL A 297 -6.61 9.11 2.02
N VAL A 298 -6.92 10.40 2.04
CA VAL A 298 -5.99 11.50 2.29
C VAL A 298 -6.45 12.24 3.54
N TYR A 299 -5.76 12.11 4.66
CA TYR A 299 -6.11 12.84 5.87
C TYR A 299 -5.58 14.27 5.83
N LEU A 300 -6.46 15.20 6.14
CA LEU A 300 -6.18 16.63 6.28
C LEU A 300 -7.09 17.19 7.38
N ASP A 301 -6.55 18.02 8.28
CA ASP A 301 -7.34 18.59 9.36
C ASP A 301 -8.56 19.35 8.82
N TYR A 302 -9.72 19.20 9.46
CA TYR A 302 -10.98 19.74 8.97
C TYR A 302 -10.95 21.28 8.91
N ALA A 303 -10.17 21.91 9.79
CA ALA A 303 -9.95 23.36 9.77
C ALA A 303 -9.32 23.85 8.46
N LEU A 304 -8.47 23.03 7.82
CA LEU A 304 -7.82 23.33 6.54
C LEU A 304 -8.69 23.01 5.33
N GLN A 305 -9.64 22.08 5.46
CA GLN A 305 -10.51 21.74 4.34
C GLN A 305 -11.42 22.90 3.92
N LYS A 306 -11.80 23.80 4.84
CA LYS A 306 -12.60 25.00 4.54
C LYS A 306 -11.88 26.00 3.63
N PRO A 307 -10.67 26.50 3.95
CA PRO A 307 -9.92 27.36 3.03
C PRO A 307 -9.59 26.65 1.72
N PHE A 308 -9.27 25.34 1.75
CA PHE A 308 -9.05 24.55 0.54
C PHE A 308 -10.27 24.56 -0.39
N TYR A 309 -11.44 24.18 0.14
CA TYR A 309 -12.72 24.21 -0.58
C TYR A 309 -13.01 25.59 -1.16
N ARG A 310 -12.82 26.67 -0.36
CA ARG A 310 -13.07 28.05 -0.81
C ARG A 310 -12.14 28.46 -1.95
N ALA A 311 -10.86 28.09 -1.88
CA ALA A 311 -9.86 28.41 -2.90
C ALA A 311 -10.22 27.78 -4.26
N MET A 312 -10.77 26.57 -4.26
CA MET A 312 -11.17 25.85 -5.47
C MET A 312 -12.54 26.32 -5.99
N LYS A 313 -13.49 26.58 -5.10
CA LYS A 313 -14.77 27.17 -5.47
C LYS A 313 -14.61 28.55 -6.12
N ALA A 314 -13.70 29.38 -5.61
CA ALA A 314 -13.37 30.68 -6.20
C ALA A 314 -12.75 30.57 -7.62
N ARG A 315 -12.18 29.40 -7.95
CA ARG A 315 -11.66 29.07 -9.29
C ARG A 315 -12.70 28.43 -10.20
N GLY A 316 -13.96 28.32 -9.76
CA GLY A 316 -15.04 27.76 -10.56
C GLY A 316 -15.10 26.24 -10.60
N VAL A 317 -14.40 25.54 -9.69
CA VAL A 317 -14.57 24.08 -9.55
C VAL A 317 -16.00 23.78 -9.12
N ASP A 318 -16.65 22.88 -9.83
CA ASP A 318 -18.03 22.47 -9.58
C ASP A 318 -18.23 21.84 -8.18
N GLU A 319 -19.41 22.03 -7.62
CA GLU A 319 -19.76 21.57 -6.28
C GLU A 319 -19.75 20.04 -6.17
N ALA A 320 -20.16 19.31 -7.22
CA ALA A 320 -20.12 17.85 -7.21
C ALA A 320 -18.67 17.34 -7.18
N GLU A 321 -17.77 17.95 -7.94
CA GLU A 321 -16.32 17.64 -7.90
C GLU A 321 -15.74 17.89 -6.50
N LEU A 322 -16.02 19.05 -5.90
CA LEU A 322 -15.61 19.38 -4.54
C LEU A 322 -16.12 18.35 -3.54
N ARG A 323 -17.39 17.94 -3.66
CA ARG A 323 -18.00 16.93 -2.78
C ARG A 323 -17.44 15.52 -3.01
N ARG A 324 -16.97 15.17 -4.21
CA ARG A 324 -16.31 13.88 -4.44
C ARG A 324 -14.95 13.81 -3.75
N ARG A 325 -14.16 14.90 -3.81
CA ARG A 325 -12.81 14.93 -3.24
C ARG A 325 -12.77 15.28 -1.77
N LEU A 326 -13.55 16.26 -1.29
CA LEU A 326 -13.45 16.82 0.06
C LEU A 326 -14.59 16.36 0.97
N GLN A 327 -14.27 16.12 2.24
CA GLN A 327 -15.25 15.88 3.29
C GLN A 327 -16.03 17.16 3.66
N TYR A 328 -15.35 18.31 3.75
CA TYR A 328 -16.00 19.61 3.94
C TYR A 328 -17.01 19.89 2.81
N PRO A 329 -18.20 20.47 3.09
CA PRO A 329 -18.67 21.00 4.38
C PRO A 329 -19.49 20.03 5.25
N ARG A 330 -19.43 18.71 5.02
CA ARG A 330 -20.34 17.72 5.66
C ARG A 330 -20.15 17.53 7.17
N GLY A 331 -19.20 18.22 7.80
CA GLY A 331 -18.84 18.06 9.21
C GLY A 331 -17.70 17.06 9.40
N HIS A 332 -16.98 17.18 10.52
CA HIS A 332 -15.76 16.40 10.80
C HIS A 332 -16.02 14.88 11.00
N ALA A 333 -17.27 14.49 11.25
CA ALA A 333 -17.68 13.08 11.44
C ALA A 333 -18.18 12.39 10.16
N ALA A 334 -18.31 13.10 9.04
CA ALA A 334 -18.99 12.58 7.85
C ALA A 334 -18.27 11.40 7.16
N ASN A 335 -16.94 11.28 7.28
CA ASN A 335 -16.12 10.21 6.68
C ASN A 335 -16.40 9.95 5.18
N LEU A 336 -16.71 11.00 4.41
CA LEU A 336 -17.03 10.95 2.98
C LEU A 336 -16.02 11.79 2.19
N GLY A 337 -15.74 11.38 0.95
CA GLY A 337 -14.71 11.98 0.09
C GLY A 337 -13.35 11.30 0.22
N LEU A 338 -12.41 11.65 -0.65
CA LEU A 338 -11.04 11.14 -0.58
C LEU A 338 -10.27 11.84 0.56
N VAL A 339 -10.40 13.17 0.64
CA VAL A 339 -9.81 14.00 1.70
C VAL A 339 -10.71 13.98 2.92
N ARG A 340 -10.21 13.40 4.03
CA ARG A 340 -10.97 13.17 5.26
C ARG A 340 -10.29 13.80 6.47
N HIS A 341 -11.08 14.11 7.48
CA HIS A 341 -10.58 14.70 8.72
C HIS A 341 -9.77 13.69 9.52
N ALA A 342 -8.57 14.08 9.92
CA ALA A 342 -7.93 13.58 11.11
C ALA A 342 -7.20 14.73 11.82
N LYS A 343 -7.36 14.81 13.15
CA LYS A 343 -6.76 15.88 13.97
C LYS A 343 -5.23 15.85 13.88
N GLY A 344 -4.60 17.02 13.72
CA GLY A 344 -3.14 17.20 13.73
C GLY A 344 -2.46 17.12 12.35
N HIS A 345 -3.24 16.99 11.28
CA HIS A 345 -2.74 17.04 9.89
C HIS A 345 -2.90 18.47 9.36
N ASP A 346 -2.20 19.41 9.98
CA ASP A 346 -2.29 20.86 9.73
C ASP A 346 -1.10 21.45 8.94
N GLU A 347 -0.03 20.68 8.76
CA GLU A 347 1.13 21.05 7.93
C GLU A 347 1.43 20.03 6.82
N HIS A 348 0.75 18.89 6.82
CA HIS A 348 0.91 17.80 5.85
C HIS A 348 -0.44 17.13 5.55
N ILE A 349 -0.51 16.43 4.44
CA ILE A 349 -1.51 15.38 4.22
C ILE A 349 -0.90 14.03 4.61
N HIS A 350 -1.70 13.16 5.20
CA HIS A 350 -1.35 11.74 5.37
C HIS A 350 -2.11 10.94 4.33
N VAL A 351 -1.41 10.30 3.41
CA VAL A 351 -2.00 9.47 2.35
C VAL A 351 -1.92 8.01 2.75
N ARG A 352 -2.99 7.24 2.56
CA ARG A 352 -2.96 5.78 2.70
C ARG A 352 -3.27 5.10 1.37
N PHE A 353 -2.40 4.17 0.99
CA PHE A 353 -2.59 3.28 -0.15
C PHE A 353 -3.29 1.97 0.26
N GLY A 354 -4.02 1.40 -0.70
CA GLY A 354 -4.68 0.11 -0.54
C GLY A 354 -3.70 -1.05 -0.39
N CYS A 355 -4.22 -2.20 -0.02
CA CYS A 355 -3.51 -3.47 -0.04
C CYS A 355 -3.19 -3.86 -1.49
N GLY A 356 -1.91 -4.11 -1.76
CA GLY A 356 -1.49 -4.57 -3.08
C GLY A 356 -2.09 -5.92 -3.46
N PRO A 357 -2.29 -6.19 -4.76
CA PRO A 357 -2.98 -7.40 -5.22
C PRO A 357 -2.22 -8.69 -4.88
N CYS A 358 -0.89 -8.63 -4.74
CA CYS A 358 -0.05 -9.75 -4.32
C CYS A 358 0.19 -9.81 -2.79
N GLU A 359 -0.32 -8.83 -2.02
CA GLU A 359 -0.11 -8.72 -0.57
C GLU A 359 -1.18 -9.54 0.19
N THR A 360 -1.05 -10.86 0.15
CA THR A 360 -2.08 -11.78 0.67
C THR A 360 -2.37 -11.63 2.16
N GLU A 361 -1.46 -11.04 2.95
CA GLU A 361 -1.58 -10.86 4.40
C GLU A 361 -1.81 -9.41 4.82
N CYS A 362 -2.10 -8.53 3.86
CA CYS A 362 -2.47 -7.16 4.12
C CYS A 362 -3.92 -7.05 4.61
N ILE A 363 -4.17 -6.14 5.57
CA ILE A 363 -5.48 -5.86 6.15
C ILE A 363 -5.79 -4.36 6.00
N GLU A 364 -6.96 -4.03 5.45
CA GLU A 364 -7.44 -2.64 5.45
C GLU A 364 -8.00 -2.22 6.82
N LEU A 365 -7.75 -0.97 7.23
CA LEU A 365 -8.45 -0.43 8.40
C LEU A 365 -9.94 -0.35 8.11
N GLY A 366 -10.74 -0.89 9.03
CA GLY A 366 -12.18 -0.96 8.84
C GLY A 366 -12.66 -2.06 7.88
N ALA A 367 -11.78 -2.95 7.38
CA ALA A 367 -12.18 -4.17 6.64
C ALA A 367 -13.25 -5.01 7.38
N TRP A 368 -13.31 -4.79 8.68
CA TRP A 368 -14.11 -5.48 9.66
C TRP A 368 -15.14 -4.55 10.34
N ALA A 369 -15.40 -3.35 9.82
CA ALA A 369 -16.36 -2.42 10.43
C ALA A 369 -17.83 -2.77 10.09
N SER A 370 -18.05 -3.62 9.09
CA SER A 370 -19.35 -4.18 8.72
C SER A 370 -19.41 -5.65 9.11
N GLY A 371 -19.98 -5.93 10.29
CA GLY A 371 -20.30 -7.29 10.74
C GLY A 371 -20.61 -7.31 12.21
#